data_AF-A0A7S1RBS2-F1
#
_entry.id   AF-A0A7S1RBS2-F1
#
_cell.length_a   1.000
_cell.length_b   1.000
_cell.length_c   1.000
_cell.angle_alpha   90.00
_cell.angle_beta   90.00
_cell.angle_gamma   90.00
#
_symmetry.space_group_name_H-M   'P 1'
#
loop_
_entity.id
_entity.type
_entity.pdbx_description
1 polymer ?
#
loop_
_entity_poly.entity_id
_entity_poly.type
_entity_poly.pdbx_seq_one_letter_code
_entity_poly.pdbx_strand_id
1 'polypeptide(L)'
;AEPLPPHFAQQLRCPFAQVWLEHGAERAAEILGITPHATPDAARRLSTAWGTCTYNNPFAGSTVCMELHGAWTSATATNRCNNAMPNTAGTLVQGATCQTGADLAGWCLTNSGMEKTPMDITAQSSTCSAVEQSCQQWSSGTFDFAGRCASSGGSPAPTPAPAGANRTGGGGAWGGGAGAPVRCTIAPGAIGAAHQLGF
;
A
#
# COMPACT_ATOMS: atom_id res chain seq x y z
N ALA A 1 -28.74 -10.38 5.79
CA ALA A 1 -27.86 -10.95 4.76
C ALA A 1 -28.52 -12.20 4.22
N GLU A 2 -28.66 -12.31 2.90
CA GLU A 2 -29.09 -13.57 2.27
C GLU A 2 -27.96 -14.59 2.45
N PRO A 3 -28.24 -15.83 2.88
CA PRO A 3 -27.20 -16.82 3.13
C PRO A 3 -26.43 -17.16 1.85
N LEU A 4 -25.10 -17.29 1.96
CA LEU A 4 -24.23 -17.66 0.84
C LEU A 4 -24.68 -18.99 0.22
N PRO A 5 -24.87 -19.05 -1.12
CA PRO A 5 -25.20 -20.31 -1.78
C PRO A 5 -24.14 -21.38 -1.51
N PRO A 6 -24.52 -22.63 -1.23
CA PRO A 6 -23.63 -23.67 -0.72
C PRO A 6 -22.48 -24.05 -1.67
N HIS A 7 -22.59 -23.76 -2.97
CA HIS A 7 -21.52 -24.01 -3.93
C HIS A 7 -20.36 -22.99 -3.83
N PHE A 8 -20.57 -21.81 -3.27
CA PHE A 8 -19.50 -20.84 -3.01
C PHE A 8 -18.73 -21.13 -1.73
N ALA A 9 -19.36 -21.79 -0.74
CA ALA A 9 -18.72 -22.09 0.54
C ALA A 9 -17.44 -22.93 0.38
N GLN A 10 -17.42 -23.85 -0.60
CA GLN A 10 -16.24 -24.70 -0.88
C GLN A 10 -15.07 -23.93 -1.53
N GLN A 11 -15.32 -22.73 -2.05
CA GLN A 11 -14.30 -21.89 -2.68
C GLN A 11 -13.62 -20.95 -1.68
N LEU A 12 -14.22 -20.77 -0.50
CA LEU A 12 -13.68 -19.94 0.58
C LEU A 12 -12.62 -20.72 1.38
N ARG A 13 -11.43 -20.84 0.80
CA ARG A 13 -10.30 -21.57 1.42
C ARG A 13 -9.66 -20.83 2.59
N CYS A 14 -10.02 -19.56 2.79
CA CYS A 14 -9.45 -18.76 3.87
C CYS A 14 -10.30 -18.92 5.12
N PRO A 15 -9.70 -19.30 6.26
CA PRO A 15 -10.40 -19.18 7.52
C PRO A 15 -10.87 -17.73 7.61
N PHE A 16 -12.14 -17.53 7.98
CA PHE A 16 -12.80 -16.23 8.15
C PHE A 16 -13.38 -15.53 6.90
N ALA A 17 -13.17 -16.05 5.68
CA ALA A 17 -13.76 -15.43 4.48
C ALA A 17 -15.30 -15.42 4.50
N GLN A 18 -15.91 -16.44 5.11
CA GLN A 18 -17.36 -16.49 5.28
C GLN A 18 -17.86 -15.35 6.19
N VAL A 19 -17.20 -15.12 7.32
CA VAL A 19 -17.57 -14.05 8.27
C VAL A 19 -17.45 -12.67 7.61
N TRP A 20 -16.40 -12.47 6.80
CA TRP A 20 -16.21 -11.23 6.03
C TRP A 20 -17.32 -11.00 5.00
N LEU A 21 -17.73 -12.04 4.28
CA LEU A 21 -18.80 -11.93 3.27
C LEU A 21 -20.19 -11.73 3.89
N GLU A 22 -20.46 -12.33 5.04
CA GLU A 22 -21.76 -12.25 5.71
C GLU A 22 -21.95 -10.93 6.47
N HIS A 23 -20.88 -10.36 7.01
CA HIS A 23 -20.96 -9.22 7.94
C HIS A 23 -20.25 -7.94 7.46
N GLY A 24 -19.43 -8.00 6.42
CA GLY A 24 -18.53 -6.90 6.04
C GLY A 24 -17.26 -6.87 6.90
N ALA A 25 -16.23 -6.15 6.44
CA ALA A 25 -14.88 -6.19 7.01
C ALA A 25 -14.83 -5.73 8.48
N GLU A 26 -15.53 -4.66 8.82
CA GLU A 26 -15.51 -4.03 10.14
C GLU A 26 -16.21 -4.92 11.18
N ARG A 27 -17.42 -5.41 10.85
CA ARG A 27 -18.19 -6.27 11.75
C ARG A 27 -17.57 -7.66 11.86
N ALA A 28 -16.95 -8.17 10.80
CA ALA A 28 -16.22 -9.42 10.86
C ALA A 28 -14.96 -9.30 11.74
N ALA A 29 -14.23 -8.19 11.70
CA ALA A 29 -13.11 -7.96 12.61
C ALA A 29 -13.56 -7.99 14.08
N GLU A 30 -14.69 -7.34 14.40
CA GLU A 30 -15.30 -7.39 15.74
C GLU A 30 -15.70 -8.83 16.15
N ILE A 31 -16.39 -9.56 15.28
CA ILE A 31 -16.82 -10.96 15.53
C ILE A 31 -15.62 -11.88 15.78
N LEU A 32 -14.53 -11.68 15.04
CA LEU A 32 -13.32 -12.49 15.13
C LEU A 32 -12.39 -12.05 16.25
N GLY A 33 -12.72 -10.99 16.99
CA GLY A 33 -11.84 -10.39 18.00
C GLY A 33 -10.54 -9.83 17.40
N ILE A 34 -10.51 -9.59 16.10
CA ILE A 34 -9.39 -8.98 15.40
C ILE A 34 -9.53 -7.48 15.57
N THR A 35 -8.61 -6.85 16.28
CA THR A 35 -8.57 -5.38 16.32
C THR A 35 -8.14 -4.90 14.93
N PRO A 36 -8.96 -4.14 14.18
CA PRO A 36 -8.54 -3.63 12.88
C PRO A 36 -7.24 -2.83 13.08
N HIS A 37 -6.18 -3.22 12.36
CA HIS A 37 -4.80 -2.77 12.60
C HIS A 37 -4.54 -1.27 12.34
N ALA A 38 -5.56 -0.48 12.02
CA ALA A 38 -5.45 0.95 12.01
C ALA A 38 -6.68 1.55 12.70
N THR A 39 -6.56 1.84 14.00
CA THR A 39 -7.42 2.86 14.58
C THR A 39 -7.23 4.16 13.79
N PRO A 40 -8.24 5.04 13.71
CA PRO A 40 -8.07 6.37 13.12
C PRO A 40 -6.83 7.10 13.66
N ASP A 41 -6.48 6.85 14.94
CA ASP A 41 -5.27 7.38 15.57
C ASP A 41 -3.96 6.75 15.05
N ALA A 42 -3.95 5.48 14.63
CA ALA A 42 -2.79 4.89 13.96
C ALA A 42 -2.58 5.51 12.57
N ALA A 43 -3.65 5.73 11.82
CA ALA A 43 -3.61 6.48 10.56
C ALA A 43 -3.18 7.95 10.79
N ARG A 44 -3.59 8.58 11.90
CA ARG A 44 -3.21 9.94 12.29
C ARG A 44 -1.76 10.06 12.79
N ARG A 45 -1.23 9.01 13.44
CA ARG A 45 0.19 8.96 13.85
C ARG A 45 1.14 8.79 12.65
N LEU A 46 0.68 8.13 11.59
CA LEU A 46 1.37 8.08 10.30
C LEU A 46 1.16 9.34 9.44
N SER A 47 0.28 10.26 9.86
CA SER A 47 0.02 11.50 9.10
C SER A 47 0.87 12.69 9.55
N THR A 48 1.60 12.58 10.66
CA THR A 48 2.43 13.68 11.17
C THR A 48 3.90 13.33 10.98
N ALA A 49 4.59 14.16 10.19
CA ALA A 49 6.02 14.03 9.99
C ALA A 49 6.76 14.26 11.32
N TRP A 50 7.61 13.31 11.69
CA TRP A 50 8.59 13.45 12.75
C TRP A 50 9.77 14.33 12.32
N GLY A 51 10.15 14.25 11.03
CA GLY A 51 11.22 15.03 10.44
C GLY A 51 11.48 14.63 8.98
N THR A 52 12.52 15.21 8.39
CA THR A 52 12.98 14.87 7.03
C THR A 52 14.39 14.29 7.06
N CYS A 53 14.66 13.44 6.08
CA CYS A 53 15.98 13.02 5.67
C CYS A 53 16.20 13.43 4.22
N THR A 54 17.22 14.25 3.97
CA THR A 54 17.59 14.67 2.61
C THR A 54 18.90 14.04 2.21
N TYR A 55 18.97 13.35 1.06
CA TYR A 55 20.19 12.70 0.58
C TYR A 55 20.32 12.82 -0.94
N ASN A 56 21.54 12.67 -1.46
CA ASN A 56 21.77 12.64 -2.90
C ASN A 56 21.52 11.23 -3.43
N ASN A 57 20.65 11.06 -4.43
CA ASN A 57 20.46 9.79 -5.08
C ASN A 57 21.49 9.64 -6.23
N PRO A 58 22.51 8.77 -6.11
CA PRO A 58 23.52 8.55 -7.14
C PRO A 58 22.96 7.94 -8.43
N PHE A 59 21.78 7.31 -8.40
CA PHE A 59 21.14 6.76 -9.60
C PHE A 59 20.42 7.83 -10.41
N ALA A 60 19.77 8.79 -9.72
CA ALA A 60 19.05 9.88 -10.36
C ALA A 60 19.90 11.15 -10.54
N GLY A 61 21.03 11.26 -9.83
CA GLY A 61 21.84 12.48 -9.77
C GLY A 61 21.13 13.65 -9.08
N SER A 62 20.06 13.39 -8.33
CA SER A 62 19.20 14.42 -7.73
C SER A 62 19.09 14.25 -6.22
N THR A 63 18.87 15.37 -5.53
CA THR A 63 18.55 15.37 -4.10
C THR A 63 17.14 14.84 -3.88
N VAL A 64 17.01 13.83 -3.04
CA VAL A 64 15.72 13.25 -2.61
C VAL A 64 15.46 13.68 -1.18
N CYS A 65 14.22 14.06 -0.89
CA CYS A 65 13.72 14.31 0.45
C CYS A 65 12.77 13.19 0.85
N MET A 66 13.01 12.56 1.99
CA MET A 66 12.14 11.54 2.58
C MET A 66 11.63 12.05 3.92
N GLU A 67 10.32 12.08 4.10
CA GLU A 67 9.68 12.35 5.38
C GLU A 67 9.65 11.07 6.22
N LEU A 68 10.02 11.20 7.49
CA LEU A 68 9.92 10.15 8.48
C LEU A 68 8.64 10.40 9.29
N HIS A 69 7.71 9.45 9.28
CA HIS A 69 6.40 9.51 9.94
C HIS A 69 6.29 8.45 11.03
N GLY A 70 5.50 8.73 12.07
CA GLY A 70 5.28 7.80 13.18
C GLY A 70 6.31 7.94 14.32
N ALA A 71 6.51 6.84 15.06
CA ALA A 71 7.24 6.84 16.33
C ALA A 71 8.76 6.69 16.16
N TRP A 72 9.40 7.70 15.56
CA TRP A 72 10.86 7.74 15.43
C TRP A 72 11.52 8.31 16.70
N THR A 73 12.73 7.83 16.99
CA THR A 73 13.65 8.46 17.94
C THR A 73 14.76 9.16 17.16
N SER A 74 15.43 10.16 17.73
CA SER A 74 16.54 10.82 17.05
C SER A 74 17.64 9.83 16.66
N ALA A 75 17.91 8.81 17.47
CA ALA A 75 18.90 7.77 17.17
C ALA A 75 18.47 6.88 15.99
N THR A 76 17.24 6.35 16.01
CA THR A 76 16.74 5.49 14.92
C THR A 76 16.55 6.25 13.62
N ALA A 77 16.08 7.50 13.67
CA ALA A 77 15.95 8.37 12.51
C ALA A 77 17.31 8.75 11.91
N THR A 78 18.30 9.06 12.75
CA THR A 78 19.67 9.35 12.28
C THR A 78 20.28 8.13 11.62
N ASN A 79 20.16 6.95 12.24
CA ASN A 79 20.65 5.72 11.65
C ASN A 79 19.96 5.41 10.32
N ARG A 80 18.63 5.57 10.25
CA ARG A 80 17.90 5.37 8.99
C ARG A 80 18.33 6.37 7.93
N CYS A 81 18.50 7.64 8.29
CA CYS A 81 18.88 8.69 7.35
C CYS A 81 20.32 8.53 6.82
N ASN A 82 21.26 8.13 7.68
CA ASN A 82 22.64 7.82 7.28
C ASN A 82 22.74 6.59 6.37
N ASN A 83 21.72 5.72 6.41
CA ASN A 83 21.61 4.52 5.60
C ASN A 83 20.39 4.57 4.69
N ALA A 84 19.97 5.78 4.27
CA ALA A 84 18.84 5.93 3.36
C ALA A 84 19.11 5.20 2.04
N MET A 85 20.38 5.24 1.60
CA MET A 85 20.89 4.52 0.46
C MET A 85 22.31 4.00 0.72
N PRO A 86 22.73 2.87 0.12
CA PRO A 86 24.09 2.38 0.26
C PRO A 86 25.14 3.46 -0.05
N ASN A 87 26.09 3.64 0.86
CA ASN A 87 27.21 4.59 0.75
C ASN A 87 26.82 6.07 0.64
N THR A 88 25.57 6.45 0.93
CA THR A 88 25.14 7.85 0.91
C THR A 88 24.46 8.23 2.21
N ALA A 89 25.17 9.01 3.02
CA ALA A 89 24.60 9.58 4.23
C ALA A 89 23.66 10.75 3.88
N GLY A 90 22.48 10.76 4.50
CA GLY A 90 21.56 11.88 4.44
C GLY A 90 21.78 12.92 5.53
N THR A 91 21.10 14.05 5.39
CA THR A 91 20.99 15.10 6.39
C THR A 91 19.61 15.01 7.05
N LEU A 92 19.59 14.80 8.37
CA LEU A 92 18.36 14.70 9.13
C LEU A 92 17.96 16.06 9.72
N VAL A 93 16.70 16.46 9.53
CA VAL A 93 16.12 17.66 10.16
C VAL A 93 14.82 17.28 10.85
N GLN A 94 14.85 17.24 12.19
CA GLN A 94 13.68 16.92 13.01
C GLN A 94 12.62 18.04 12.92
N GLY A 95 11.34 17.66 12.87
CA GLY A 95 10.19 18.58 12.81
C GLY A 95 9.95 19.24 11.45
N ALA A 96 10.79 18.98 10.45
CA ALA A 96 10.60 19.48 9.09
C ALA A 96 9.71 18.55 8.26
N THR A 97 9.17 19.09 7.16
CA THR A 97 8.47 18.37 6.09
C THR A 97 9.19 18.60 4.75
N CYS A 98 9.03 17.67 3.82
CA CYS A 98 9.59 17.81 2.48
C CYS A 98 8.84 18.92 1.74
N GLN A 99 9.60 19.77 1.04
CA GLN A 99 9.00 20.75 0.15
C GLN A 99 8.48 20.05 -1.09
N THR A 100 7.24 20.33 -1.46
CA THR A 100 6.59 19.75 -2.65
C THR A 100 6.33 20.82 -3.70
N GLY A 101 6.46 20.44 -4.97
CA GLY A 101 6.22 21.33 -6.10
C GLY A 101 4.75 21.32 -6.56
N ALA A 102 4.44 22.18 -7.53
CA ALA A 102 3.13 22.21 -8.18
C ALA A 102 2.83 20.91 -8.98
N ASP A 103 3.86 20.15 -9.33
CA ASP A 103 3.77 18.91 -10.08
C ASP A 103 3.68 17.64 -9.22
N LEU A 104 3.47 17.80 -7.90
CA LEU A 104 3.28 16.67 -6.99
C LEU A 104 2.16 15.74 -7.52
N ALA A 105 2.51 14.49 -7.77
CA ALA A 105 1.59 13.42 -8.14
C ALA A 105 1.16 12.58 -6.93
N GLY A 106 1.98 12.52 -5.89
CA GLY A 106 1.69 11.67 -4.75
C GLY A 106 2.90 11.43 -3.88
N TRP A 107 2.74 10.49 -2.96
CA TRP A 107 3.79 10.05 -2.07
C TRP A 107 4.09 8.57 -2.31
N CYS A 108 5.37 8.24 -2.44
CA CYS A 108 5.80 6.86 -2.36
C CYS A 108 6.02 6.50 -0.89
N LEU A 109 5.19 5.59 -0.39
CA LEU A 109 5.23 5.05 0.97
C LEU A 109 6.15 3.83 1.02
N THR A 110 7.18 3.88 1.85
CA THR A 110 8.03 2.73 2.19
C THR A 110 7.99 2.46 3.69
N ASN A 111 8.60 1.33 4.11
CA ASN A 111 8.71 0.96 5.53
C ASN A 111 7.36 1.00 6.26
N SER A 112 6.36 0.31 5.68
CA SER A 112 4.97 0.28 6.17
C SER A 112 4.32 1.66 6.32
N GLY A 113 4.71 2.61 5.46
CA GLY A 113 4.17 3.97 5.44
C GLY A 113 4.82 4.94 6.42
N MET A 114 5.84 4.51 7.16
CA MET A 114 6.64 5.39 8.03
C MET A 114 7.63 6.26 7.25
N GLU A 115 7.83 5.99 5.98
CA GLU A 115 8.69 6.77 5.10
C GLU A 115 7.89 7.24 3.90
N LYS A 116 7.87 8.55 3.66
CA LYS A 116 7.14 9.19 2.58
C LYS A 116 8.09 10.00 1.70
N THR A 117 8.22 9.64 0.44
CA THR A 117 9.00 10.41 -0.54
C THR A 117 8.03 11.06 -1.53
N PRO A 118 8.06 12.39 -1.71
CA PRO A 118 7.20 13.05 -2.69
C PRO A 118 7.63 12.63 -4.10
N MET A 119 6.64 12.42 -4.95
CA MET A 119 6.83 12.01 -6.34
C MET A 119 6.13 13.01 -7.24
N ASP A 120 6.89 13.62 -8.15
CA ASP A 120 6.38 14.60 -9.10
C ASP A 120 6.10 13.97 -10.46
N ILE A 121 5.18 14.57 -11.21
CA ILE A 121 5.05 14.31 -12.65
C ILE A 121 6.27 14.93 -13.34
N THR A 122 6.96 14.12 -14.14
CA THR A 122 8.13 14.56 -14.93
C THR A 122 7.93 14.25 -16.40
N ALA A 123 8.87 14.66 -17.26
CA ALA A 123 8.85 14.27 -18.67
C ALA A 123 8.91 12.74 -18.86
N GLN A 124 9.58 12.02 -17.94
CA GLN A 124 9.75 10.57 -17.97
C GLN A 124 8.56 9.83 -17.34
N SER A 125 7.90 10.44 -16.36
CA SER A 125 6.71 9.91 -15.69
C SER A 125 5.56 10.90 -15.85
N SER A 126 5.08 11.04 -17.09
CA SER A 126 4.10 12.06 -17.49
C SER A 126 2.66 11.75 -17.11
N THR A 127 2.38 10.55 -16.57
CA THR A 127 1.06 10.13 -16.12
C THR A 127 1.10 9.65 -14.66
N CYS A 128 -0.03 9.78 -13.97
CA CYS A 128 -0.18 9.31 -12.58
C CYS A 128 0.14 7.82 -12.42
N SER A 129 -0.27 6.99 -13.39
CA SER A 129 0.03 5.56 -13.39
C SER A 129 1.52 5.26 -13.60
N ALA A 130 2.23 6.07 -14.39
CA ALA A 130 3.68 5.92 -14.56
C ALA A 130 4.44 6.29 -13.28
N VAL A 131 3.99 7.32 -12.57
CA VAL A 131 4.57 7.71 -11.28
C VAL A 131 4.31 6.64 -10.21
N GLU A 132 3.08 6.11 -10.15
CA GLU A 132 2.73 4.98 -9.27
C GLU A 132 3.61 3.75 -9.56
N GLN A 133 3.72 3.34 -10.83
CA GLN A 133 4.55 2.21 -11.23
C GLN A 133 6.02 2.44 -10.86
N SER A 134 6.51 3.67 -11.00
CA SER A 134 7.88 4.03 -10.58
C SER A 134 8.08 3.81 -9.07
N CYS A 135 7.12 4.20 -8.22
CA CYS A 135 7.18 3.94 -6.78
C CYS A 135 7.25 2.43 -6.47
N GLN A 136 6.41 1.63 -7.14
CA GLN A 136 6.36 0.19 -6.95
C GLN A 136 7.65 -0.50 -7.45
N GLN A 137 8.13 -0.10 -8.63
CA GLN A 137 9.29 -0.74 -9.26
C GLN A 137 10.61 -0.44 -8.55
N TRP A 138 10.85 0.83 -8.20
CA TRP A 138 12.17 1.26 -7.73
C TRP A 138 12.29 1.30 -6.21
N SER A 139 11.17 1.50 -5.51
CA SER A 139 11.16 1.61 -4.05
C SER A 139 10.44 0.44 -3.38
N SER A 140 9.81 -0.46 -4.16
CA SER A 140 8.95 -1.52 -3.62
C SER A 140 7.90 -0.96 -2.66
N GLY A 141 7.43 0.26 -2.93
CA GLY A 141 6.54 1.02 -2.07
C GLY A 141 5.08 0.96 -2.52
N THR A 142 4.22 1.54 -1.68
CA THR A 142 2.81 1.80 -2.01
C THR A 142 2.66 3.26 -2.41
N PHE A 143 1.86 3.54 -3.44
CA PHE A 143 1.63 4.92 -3.88
C PHE A 143 0.39 5.53 -3.21
N ASP A 144 0.55 6.70 -2.62
CA ASP A 144 -0.52 7.51 -2.03
C ASP A 144 -0.76 8.73 -2.94
N PHE A 145 -1.85 8.67 -3.71
CA PHE A 145 -2.19 9.69 -4.69
C PHE A 145 -2.44 11.05 -4.03
N ALA A 146 -1.75 12.09 -4.50
CA ALA A 146 -1.91 13.46 -4.00
C ALA A 146 -1.72 14.48 -5.13
N GLY A 147 -1.86 15.77 -4.79
CA GLY A 147 -1.66 16.87 -5.74
C GLY A 147 -2.42 16.66 -7.05
N ARG A 148 -1.70 16.64 -8.18
CA ARG A 148 -2.27 16.49 -9.53
C ARG A 148 -2.95 15.15 -9.78
N CYS A 149 -2.60 14.11 -9.02
CA CYS A 149 -3.17 12.77 -9.20
C CYS A 149 -4.13 12.37 -8.09
N ALA A 150 -4.53 13.29 -7.20
CA ALA A 150 -5.44 13.00 -6.10
C ALA A 150 -6.76 12.33 -6.57
N SER A 151 -7.28 12.69 -7.75
CA SER A 151 -8.48 12.08 -8.33
C SER A 151 -8.28 10.67 -8.90
N SER A 152 -7.04 10.24 -9.12
CA SER A 152 -6.72 8.92 -9.69
C SER A 152 -6.72 7.80 -8.64
N GLY A 153 -6.56 8.13 -7.35
CA GLY A 153 -6.60 7.15 -6.25
C GLY A 153 -7.99 6.68 -5.87
N GLY A 154 -9.04 7.33 -6.39
CA GLY A 154 -10.39 6.80 -6.32
C GLY A 154 -10.51 5.64 -7.29
N SER A 155 -10.29 4.41 -6.84
CA SER A 155 -10.86 3.26 -7.54
C SER A 155 -12.31 3.61 -7.85
N PRO A 156 -12.76 3.63 -9.13
CA PRO A 156 -14.19 3.71 -9.37
C PRO A 156 -14.82 2.59 -8.56
N ALA A 157 -15.86 2.92 -7.77
CA ALA A 157 -16.67 1.90 -7.11
C ALA A 157 -16.92 0.80 -8.14
N PRO A 158 -16.70 -0.49 -7.81
CA PRO A 158 -16.82 -1.56 -8.80
C PRO A 158 -18.17 -1.40 -9.48
N THR A 159 -18.15 -1.03 -10.77
CA THR A 159 -19.38 -0.92 -11.55
C THR A 159 -20.02 -2.30 -11.47
N PRO A 160 -21.27 -2.43 -10.99
CA PRO A 160 -21.91 -3.74 -10.93
C PRO A 160 -21.83 -4.34 -12.33
N ALA A 161 -21.16 -5.49 -12.45
CA ALA A 161 -21.05 -6.19 -13.71
C ALA A 161 -22.47 -6.41 -14.23
N PRO A 162 -22.77 -6.13 -15.51
CA PRO A 162 -24.07 -6.46 -16.06
C PRO A 162 -24.29 -7.98 -15.86
N ALA A 163 -25.37 -8.31 -15.17
CA ALA A 163 -25.79 -9.70 -14.97
C ALA A 163 -25.99 -10.34 -16.36
N GLY A 164 -25.04 -11.15 -16.81
CA GLY A 164 -25.19 -11.88 -18.08
C GLY A 164 -23.92 -12.21 -18.88
N ALA A 165 -22.73 -11.76 -18.50
CA ALA A 165 -21.51 -12.13 -19.24
C ALA A 165 -21.08 -13.58 -18.93
N ASN A 166 -21.68 -14.52 -19.65
CA ASN A 166 -21.36 -15.94 -19.66
C ASN A 166 -19.90 -16.14 -20.15
N ARG A 167 -18.97 -16.39 -19.23
CA ARG A 167 -17.59 -16.81 -19.56
C ARG A 167 -17.56 -18.32 -19.78
N THR A 168 -17.78 -18.73 -21.02
CA THR A 168 -17.39 -20.05 -21.51
C THR A 168 -15.91 -20.03 -21.93
N GLY A 169 -15.09 -20.85 -21.28
CA GLY A 169 -13.88 -21.40 -21.90
C GLY A 169 -12.56 -21.08 -21.21
N GLY A 170 -11.80 -22.15 -20.92
CA GLY A 170 -10.34 -22.07 -20.78
C GLY A 170 -9.75 -22.60 -19.47
N GLY A 171 -9.99 -23.87 -19.15
CA GLY A 171 -9.24 -24.57 -18.10
C GLY A 171 -7.78 -24.73 -18.51
N GLY A 172 -6.87 -24.17 -17.72
CA GLY A 172 -5.43 -24.46 -17.75
C GLY A 172 -5.00 -25.02 -16.40
N ALA A 173 -4.77 -26.33 -16.37
CA ALA A 173 -4.36 -27.09 -15.21
C ALA A 173 -3.00 -26.63 -14.65
N TRP A 174 -2.93 -26.40 -13.34
CA TRP A 174 -1.67 -26.38 -12.59
C TRP A 174 -1.73 -27.50 -11.55
N GLY A 175 -0.83 -28.47 -11.74
CA GLY A 175 -0.73 -29.68 -10.95
C GLY A 175 -0.40 -29.40 -9.49
N GLY A 176 -1.05 -30.16 -8.61
CA GLY A 176 -0.80 -30.15 -7.18
C GLY A 176 0.51 -30.86 -6.82
N GLY A 177 1.42 -30.13 -6.19
CA GLY A 177 2.42 -30.71 -5.30
C GLY A 177 1.86 -30.76 -3.90
N ALA A 178 1.67 -31.96 -3.36
CA ALA A 178 1.28 -32.18 -1.97
C ALA A 178 2.40 -31.69 -1.04
N GLY A 179 2.17 -30.60 -0.31
CA GLY A 179 3.09 -30.12 0.73
C GLY A 179 3.27 -28.61 0.87
N ALA A 180 2.75 -27.78 -0.04
CA ALA A 180 2.84 -26.33 0.12
C ALA A 180 1.72 -25.78 1.03
N PRO A 181 2.01 -24.88 2.00
CA PRO A 181 0.97 -24.20 2.75
C PRO A 181 0.07 -23.44 1.78
N VAL A 182 -1.25 -23.67 1.90
CA VAL A 182 -2.28 -23.02 1.08
C VAL A 182 -2.17 -21.52 1.30
N ARG A 183 -1.55 -20.81 0.35
CA ARG A 183 -1.52 -19.35 0.36
C ARG A 183 -2.88 -18.85 -0.06
N CYS A 184 -3.55 -18.16 0.85
CA CYS A 184 -4.78 -17.46 0.59
C CYS A 184 -4.52 -16.26 -0.33
N THR A 185 -4.55 -16.49 -1.65
CA THR A 185 -4.60 -15.41 -2.64
C THR A 185 -6.03 -14.87 -2.69
N ILE A 186 -6.34 -13.95 -1.78
CA ILE A 186 -7.58 -13.15 -1.87
C ILE A 186 -7.48 -12.25 -3.09
N ALA A 187 -8.60 -12.08 -3.80
CA ALA A 187 -8.72 -11.30 -5.04
C ALA A 187 -8.13 -9.88 -4.92
N PRO A 188 -7.62 -9.28 -6.03
CA PRO A 188 -7.07 -7.93 -6.03
C PRO A 188 -8.10 -6.89 -5.55
N GLY A 189 -7.71 -6.02 -4.62
CA GLY A 189 -8.54 -4.93 -4.07
C GLY A 189 -8.16 -4.57 -2.63
N ALA A 190 -8.88 -3.63 -2.01
CA ALA A 190 -8.66 -3.19 -0.62
C ALA A 190 -8.64 -4.36 0.40
N ILE A 191 -9.33 -5.45 0.06
CA ILE A 191 -9.42 -6.70 0.82
C ILE A 191 -8.08 -7.48 0.82
N GLY A 192 -7.27 -7.37 -0.24
CA GLY A 192 -5.95 -8.00 -0.34
C GLY A 192 -4.84 -7.24 0.40
N ALA A 193 -4.96 -5.92 0.56
CA ALA A 193 -3.93 -5.09 1.17
C ALA A 193 -3.78 -5.32 2.69
N ALA A 194 -4.87 -5.64 3.39
CA ALA A 194 -4.84 -5.90 4.84
C ALA A 194 -4.08 -7.19 5.21
N HIS A 195 -3.94 -8.14 4.26
CA HIS A 195 -3.37 -9.45 4.54
C HIS A 195 -1.88 -9.58 4.15
N GLN A 196 -1.32 -8.60 3.42
CA GLN A 196 0.12 -8.51 3.15
C GLN A 196 0.92 -7.84 4.28
N LEU A 197 0.23 -7.19 5.23
CA LEU A 197 0.84 -6.52 6.38
C LEU A 197 0.82 -7.37 7.67
N GLY A 198 0.39 -8.64 7.55
CA GLY A 198 0.12 -9.54 8.70
C GLY A 198 0.97 -10.82 8.77
N PHE A 199 2.10 -10.90 8.05
CA PHE A 199 3.12 -11.94 8.23
C PHE A 199 4.52 -11.35 8.05
#